data_AF-A0A0G1GS98-F1
#
_entry.id   AF-A0A0G1GS98-F1
#
_cell.length_a   1.000
_cell.length_b   1.000
_cell.length_c   1.000
_cell.angle_alpha   90.00
_cell.angle_beta   90.00
_cell.angle_gamma   90.00
#
_symmetry.space_group_name_H-M   'P 1'
#
loop_
_entity.id
_entity.type
_entity.pdbx_description
1 polymer ?
#
loop_
_entity_poly.entity_id
_entity_poly.type
_entity_poly.pdbx_seq_one_letter_code
_entity_poly.pdbx_strand_id
1 'polypeptide(L)'
;MIGIFDSGFGGLTVFKEIRKVLPDYSYIYLGDNLRAPYGGRSQASIYKFTQRAVDFLFKQGCQLVIIACNTASAEALRKLQQNWLKEHYPDRRILGVIRPLVEAAALLSRFGRIGVVGTTATVSSGAYIKELQRHKSGVEIFQNACPLLVPLVEEGWLDKPERQASSGG
;
A
#
# COMPACT_ATOMS: atom_id res chain seq x y z
N MET A 1 -16.19 -5.61 -12.42
CA MET A 1 -16.05 -4.54 -11.42
C MET A 1 -14.79 -4.74 -10.59
N ILE A 2 -14.04 -3.66 -10.36
CA ILE A 2 -12.78 -3.66 -9.59
C ILE A 2 -12.98 -2.89 -8.29
N GLY A 3 -12.64 -3.51 -7.16
CA GLY A 3 -12.63 -2.86 -5.86
C GLY A 3 -11.26 -2.24 -5.57
N ILE A 4 -11.22 -1.01 -5.06
CA ILE A 4 -10.00 -0.36 -4.57
C ILE A 4 -10.16 -0.16 -3.07
N PHE A 5 -9.20 -0.64 -2.28
CA PHE A 5 -9.20 -0.48 -0.84
C PHE A 5 -8.00 0.34 -0.37
N ASP A 6 -8.24 1.33 0.48
CA ASP A 6 -7.20 2.07 1.20
C ASP A 6 -7.54 2.26 2.68
N SER A 7 -6.53 2.51 3.50
CA SER A 7 -6.74 2.84 4.92
C SER A 7 -7.32 4.24 5.12
N GLY A 8 -7.24 5.12 4.12
CA GLY A 8 -7.73 6.49 4.18
C GLY A 8 -7.96 7.11 2.80
N PHE A 9 -7.48 8.33 2.60
CA PHE A 9 -7.59 9.07 1.34
C PHE A 9 -6.37 8.90 0.42
N GLY A 10 -5.22 8.47 0.94
CA GLY A 10 -3.97 8.37 0.18
C GLY A 10 -4.08 7.47 -1.06
N GLY A 11 -4.90 6.42 -0.98
CA GLY A 11 -5.15 5.49 -2.08
C GLY A 11 -5.90 6.10 -3.28
N LEU A 12 -6.50 7.29 -3.14
CA LEU A 12 -7.10 8.00 -4.28
C LEU A 12 -6.07 8.37 -5.35
N THR A 13 -4.81 8.57 -4.98
CA THR A 13 -3.72 8.81 -5.92
C THR A 13 -3.50 7.60 -6.83
N VAL A 14 -3.43 6.40 -6.24
CA VAL A 14 -3.34 5.13 -6.96
C VAL A 14 -4.58 4.90 -7.81
N PHE A 15 -5.78 5.14 -7.25
CA PHE A 15 -7.02 4.96 -7.99
C PHE A 15 -7.11 5.86 -9.22
N LYS A 16 -6.71 7.14 -9.09
CA LYS A 16 -6.70 8.11 -10.19
C LYS A 16 -5.89 7.60 -11.38
N GLU A 17 -4.68 7.10 -11.14
CA GLU A 17 -3.82 6.58 -12.21
C GLU A 17 -4.36 5.27 -12.80
N ILE A 18 -4.93 4.37 -11.98
CA ILE A 18 -5.57 3.15 -12.48
C ILE A 18 -6.73 3.51 -13.42
N ARG A 19 -7.63 4.40 -13.00
CA ARG A 19 -8.80 4.80 -13.79
C ARG A 19 -8.40 5.51 -15.09
N LYS A 20 -7.30 6.26 -15.08
CA LYS A 20 -6.75 6.91 -16.28
C LYS A 20 -6.33 5.89 -17.34
N VAL A 21 -5.71 4.79 -16.92
CA VAL A 21 -5.24 3.74 -17.84
C VAL A 21 -6.35 2.76 -18.23
N LEU A 22 -7.31 2.53 -17.35
CA LEU A 22 -8.38 1.54 -17.50
C LEU A 22 -9.79 2.17 -17.34
N PRO A 23 -10.16 3.17 -18.15
CA PRO A 23 -11.39 3.96 -17.94
C PRO A 23 -12.69 3.15 -18.09
N ASP A 24 -12.65 2.06 -18.86
CA ASP A 24 -13.84 1.28 -19.23
C ASP A 24 -14.33 0.32 -18.13
N TYR A 25 -13.58 0.17 -17.03
CA TYR A 25 -13.99 -0.67 -15.91
C TYR A 25 -14.87 0.09 -14.92
N SER A 26 -15.83 -0.61 -14.31
CA SER A 26 -16.57 -0.10 -13.15
C SER A 26 -15.77 -0.31 -11.86
N TYR A 27 -15.77 0.72 -11.00
CA TYR A 27 -14.99 0.74 -9.77
C TYR A 27 -15.84 0.97 -8.52
N ILE A 28 -15.43 0.37 -7.41
CA ILE A 28 -15.84 0.75 -6.06
C ILE A 28 -14.59 1.11 -5.27
N TYR A 29 -14.56 2.31 -4.69
CA TYR A 29 -13.49 2.71 -3.77
C TYR A 29 -13.99 2.60 -2.33
N LEU A 30 -13.21 1.95 -1.47
CA LEU A 30 -13.46 1.83 -0.04
C LEU A 30 -12.25 2.38 0.74
N GLY A 31 -12.47 3.46 1.49
CA GLY A 31 -11.50 4.00 2.44
C GLY A 31 -11.93 3.72 3.88
N ASP A 32 -11.05 3.15 4.72
CA ASP A 32 -11.32 2.92 6.15
C ASP A 32 -10.95 4.12 7.03
N ASN A 33 -11.48 5.30 6.69
CA ASN A 33 -11.16 6.57 7.33
C ASN A 33 -11.37 6.55 8.86
N LEU A 34 -12.38 5.81 9.35
CA LEU A 34 -12.67 5.68 10.79
C LEU A 34 -11.52 5.03 11.58
N ARG A 35 -10.65 4.27 10.91
CA ARG A 35 -9.54 3.55 11.54
C ARG A 35 -8.18 4.00 10.99
N ALA A 36 -8.15 5.02 10.15
CA ALA A 36 -6.91 5.68 9.76
C ALA A 36 -6.18 6.29 10.97
N PRO A 37 -4.85 6.47 10.91
CA PRO A 37 -3.93 5.82 9.98
C PRO A 37 -3.63 4.37 10.41
N TYR A 38 -3.31 3.50 9.44
CA TYR A 38 -2.88 2.12 9.75
C TYR A 38 -1.43 2.03 10.20
N GLY A 39 -0.61 3.03 9.89
CA GLY A 39 0.86 2.98 10.01
C GLY A 39 1.43 2.67 11.40
N GLY A 40 0.67 2.95 12.48
CA GLY A 40 1.06 2.67 13.86
C GLY A 40 0.27 1.53 14.53
N ARG A 41 -0.56 0.80 13.77
CA ARG A 41 -1.40 -0.27 14.31
C ARG A 41 -0.67 -1.61 14.30
N SER A 42 -1.13 -2.54 15.14
CA SER A 42 -0.58 -3.90 15.15
C SER A 42 -0.93 -4.67 13.87
N GLN A 43 -0.02 -5.56 13.46
CA GLN A 43 -0.21 -6.44 12.30
C GLN A 43 -1.54 -7.19 12.34
N ALA A 44 -1.94 -7.73 13.51
CA ALA A 44 -3.20 -8.44 13.67
C ALA A 44 -4.42 -7.54 13.38
N SER A 45 -4.37 -6.27 13.81
CA SER A 45 -5.44 -5.30 13.55
C SER A 45 -5.51 -4.96 12.07
N ILE A 46 -4.36 -4.63 11.46
CA ILE A 46 -4.26 -4.30 10.03
C ILE A 46 -4.78 -5.46 9.18
N TYR A 47 -4.39 -6.69 9.48
CA TYR A 47 -4.88 -7.89 8.81
C TYR A 47 -6.40 -8.01 8.91
N LYS A 48 -6.96 -7.91 10.13
CA LYS A 48 -8.40 -8.05 10.36
C LYS A 48 -9.22 -6.98 9.64
N PHE A 49 -8.75 -5.73 9.66
CA PHE A 49 -9.45 -4.64 8.97
C PHE A 49 -9.38 -4.80 7.45
N THR A 50 -8.20 -5.14 6.93
CA THR A 50 -8.02 -5.40 5.49
C THR A 50 -8.87 -6.58 5.02
N GLN A 51 -8.91 -7.68 5.78
CA GLN A 51 -9.77 -8.83 5.46
C GLN A 51 -11.24 -8.43 5.36
N ARG A 52 -11.74 -7.66 6.34
CA ARG A 52 -13.14 -7.19 6.35
C ARG A 52 -13.46 -6.28 5.16
N ALA A 53 -12.53 -5.39 4.80
CA ALA A 53 -12.69 -4.51 3.66
C ALA A 53 -12.72 -5.27 2.33
N VAL A 54 -11.82 -6.24 2.15
CA VAL A 54 -11.79 -7.11 0.97
C VAL A 54 -13.06 -7.95 0.87
N ASP A 55 -13.50 -8.56 1.98
CA ASP A 55 -14.74 -9.32 2.06
C ASP A 55 -15.97 -8.48 1.68
N PHE A 56 -16.05 -7.24 2.18
CA PHE A 56 -17.08 -6.30 1.79
C PHE A 56 -17.07 -6.04 0.27
N LEU A 57 -15.91 -5.72 -0.31
CA LEU A 57 -15.80 -5.42 -1.74
C LEU A 57 -16.20 -6.62 -2.62
N PHE A 58 -15.84 -7.84 -2.22
CA PHE A 58 -16.27 -9.04 -2.92
C PHE A 58 -17.78 -9.27 -2.80
N LYS A 59 -18.39 -9.00 -1.65
CA LYS A 59 -19.85 -9.02 -1.47
C LYS A 59 -20.57 -7.96 -2.32
N GLN A 60 -19.92 -6.84 -2.63
CA GLN A 60 -20.41 -5.86 -3.61
C GLN A 60 -20.21 -6.29 -5.08
N GLY A 61 -19.70 -7.49 -5.33
CA GLY A 61 -19.55 -8.06 -6.67
C GLY A 61 -18.19 -7.84 -7.33
N CYS A 62 -17.22 -7.22 -6.65
CA CYS A 62 -15.87 -7.02 -7.21
C CYS A 62 -15.21 -8.36 -7.55
N GLN A 63 -14.68 -8.53 -8.76
CA GLN A 63 -13.94 -9.75 -9.16
C GLN A 63 -12.46 -9.67 -8.79
N LEU A 64 -11.95 -8.45 -8.76
CA LEU A 64 -10.60 -8.09 -8.39
C LEU A 64 -10.66 -7.00 -7.32
N VAL A 65 -9.87 -7.14 -6.26
CA VAL A 65 -9.64 -6.08 -5.28
C VAL A 65 -8.16 -5.66 -5.32
N ILE A 66 -7.91 -4.37 -5.43
CA ILE A 66 -6.58 -3.77 -5.36
C ILE A 66 -6.44 -3.06 -4.02
N ILE A 67 -5.50 -3.51 -3.20
CA ILE A 67 -5.13 -2.86 -1.95
C ILE A 67 -4.15 -1.72 -2.29
N ALA A 68 -4.67 -0.50 -2.36
CA ALA A 68 -3.91 0.71 -2.64
C ALA A 68 -3.05 1.17 -1.44
N CYS A 69 -3.45 0.81 -0.22
CA CYS A 69 -2.68 1.10 0.98
C CYS A 69 -1.37 0.30 1.03
N ASN A 70 -0.23 1.00 1.08
CA ASN A 70 1.08 0.38 1.27
C ASN A 70 1.15 -0.44 2.57
N THR A 71 0.62 0.12 3.66
CA THR A 71 0.65 -0.54 4.98
C THR A 71 -0.18 -1.84 4.97
N ALA A 72 -1.39 -1.80 4.42
CA ALA A 72 -2.22 -3.00 4.32
C ALA A 72 -1.63 -4.03 3.34
N SER A 73 -1.04 -3.57 2.23
CA SER A 73 -0.34 -4.45 1.29
C SER A 73 0.85 -5.16 1.94
N ALA A 74 1.62 -4.44 2.76
CA ALA A 74 2.78 -4.98 3.46
C ALA A 74 2.40 -6.04 4.50
N GLU A 75 1.35 -5.78 5.27
CA GLU A 75 1.01 -6.59 6.45
C GLU A 75 0.01 -7.71 6.17
N ALA A 76 -0.87 -7.55 5.19
CA ALA A 76 -2.03 -8.44 5.03
C ALA A 76 -2.07 -9.22 3.71
N LEU A 77 -1.59 -8.63 2.60
CA LEU A 77 -1.83 -9.16 1.25
C LEU A 77 -1.44 -10.63 1.10
N ARG A 78 -0.21 -10.98 1.48
CA ARG A 78 0.31 -12.34 1.30
C ARG A 78 -0.52 -13.37 2.08
N LYS A 79 -0.84 -13.06 3.34
CA LYS A 79 -1.63 -13.95 4.19
C LYS A 79 -3.07 -14.11 3.67
N LEU A 80 -3.66 -13.03 3.15
CA LEU A 80 -4.97 -13.08 2.50
C LEU A 80 -4.93 -13.95 1.25
N GLN A 81 -3.97 -13.75 0.36
CA GLN A 81 -3.85 -14.53 -0.88
C GLN A 81 -3.57 -16.02 -0.65
N GLN A 82 -2.72 -16.34 0.33
CA GLN A 82 -2.28 -17.72 0.56
C GLN A 82 -3.30 -18.56 1.32
N ASN A 83 -4.08 -17.95 2.21
CA ASN A 83 -4.95 -18.66 3.15
C ASN A 83 -6.41 -18.29 2.87
N TRP A 84 -6.84 -17.10 3.28
CA TRP A 84 -8.24 -16.71 3.33
C TRP A 84 -8.93 -16.67 1.96
N LEU A 85 -8.26 -16.13 0.94
CA LEU A 85 -8.82 -15.95 -0.41
C LEU A 85 -9.16 -17.29 -1.06
N LYS A 86 -8.29 -18.30 -0.91
CA LYS A 86 -8.48 -19.63 -1.52
C LYS A 86 -9.69 -20.35 -0.94
N GLU A 87 -9.92 -20.18 0.36
CA GLU A 87 -11.02 -20.82 1.08
C GLU A 87 -12.37 -20.14 0.83
N HIS A 88 -12.39 -18.80 0.74
CA HIS A 88 -13.64 -18.04 0.73
C HIS A 88 -14.06 -17.57 -0.68
N TYR A 89 -13.09 -17.30 -1.55
CA TYR A 89 -13.31 -16.70 -2.87
C TYR A 89 -12.29 -17.21 -3.92
N PRO A 90 -12.25 -18.52 -4.23
CA PRO A 90 -11.21 -19.13 -5.07
C PRO A 90 -11.11 -18.53 -6.49
N ASP A 91 -12.24 -18.06 -7.03
CA ASP A 91 -12.32 -17.46 -8.37
C ASP A 91 -12.03 -15.94 -8.39
N ARG A 92 -11.79 -15.34 -7.22
CA ARG A 92 -11.50 -13.90 -7.11
C ARG A 92 -10.01 -13.65 -6.98
N ARG A 93 -9.59 -12.39 -7.15
CA ARG A 93 -8.18 -11.98 -7.06
C ARG A 93 -8.01 -10.79 -6.13
N ILE A 94 -6.88 -10.76 -5.43
CA ILE A 94 -6.42 -9.60 -4.65
C ILE A 94 -5.05 -9.23 -5.16
N LEU A 95 -4.83 -7.96 -5.47
CA LEU A 95 -3.52 -7.39 -5.80
C LEU A 95 -3.17 -6.29 -4.80
N GLY A 96 -1.89 -5.93 -4.70
CA GLY A 96 -1.44 -4.79 -3.90
C GLY A 96 -0.29 -4.06 -4.56
N VAL A 97 0.10 -2.93 -3.97
CA VAL A 97 0.96 -1.94 -4.62
C VAL A 97 2.47 -2.19 -4.50
N ILE A 98 2.90 -3.03 -3.56
CA ILE A 98 4.34 -3.22 -3.29
C ILE A 98 5.06 -3.83 -4.48
N ARG A 99 4.53 -4.92 -5.06
CA ARG A 99 5.18 -5.63 -6.16
C ARG A 99 5.43 -4.74 -7.40
N PRO A 100 4.44 -4.01 -7.95
CA PRO A 100 4.70 -3.14 -9.09
C PRO A 100 5.68 -1.99 -8.75
N LEU A 101 5.67 -1.47 -7.52
CA LEU A 101 6.65 -0.48 -7.06
C LEU A 101 8.07 -1.07 -7.04
N VAL A 102 8.22 -2.30 -6.55
CA VAL A 102 9.50 -3.03 -6.51
C VAL A 102 10.04 -3.30 -7.91
N GLU A 103 9.19 -3.77 -8.82
CA GLU A 103 9.55 -4.02 -10.22
C GLU A 103 10.02 -2.72 -10.90
N ALA A 104 9.29 -1.62 -10.73
CA ALA A 104 9.68 -0.32 -11.25
C ALA A 104 11.00 0.20 -10.64
N ALA A 105 11.16 0.11 -9.32
CA ALA A 105 12.37 0.59 -8.63
C ALA A 105 13.62 -0.20 -9.05
N ALA A 106 13.50 -1.52 -9.20
CA ALA A 106 14.60 -2.37 -9.62
C ALA A 106 15.07 -2.10 -11.06
N LEU A 107 14.12 -1.78 -11.96
CA LEU A 107 14.38 -1.37 -13.34
C LEU A 107 15.05 0.01 -13.41
N LEU A 108 14.59 0.97 -12.60
CA LEU A 108 15.10 2.35 -12.63
C LEU A 108 16.43 2.54 -11.88
N SER A 109 16.76 1.65 -10.94
CA SER A 109 17.99 1.78 -10.14
C SER A 109 19.25 1.53 -10.97
N ARG A 110 20.04 2.59 -11.18
CA ARG A 110 21.31 2.57 -11.93
C ARG A 110 22.47 1.99 -11.12
N PHE A 111 22.52 2.30 -9.82
CA PHE A 111 23.64 1.96 -8.93
C PHE A 111 23.34 0.77 -8.02
N GLY A 112 22.18 0.14 -8.17
CA GLY A 112 21.79 -0.98 -7.29
C GLY A 112 21.55 -0.55 -5.84
N ARG A 113 21.27 0.73 -5.58
CA ARG A 113 20.94 1.25 -4.24
C ARG A 113 19.52 1.80 -4.27
N ILE A 114 18.68 1.37 -3.33
CA ILE A 114 17.25 1.73 -3.30
C ILE A 114 16.87 2.18 -1.88
N GLY A 115 16.31 3.38 -1.78
CA GLY A 115 15.72 3.90 -0.54
C GLY A 115 14.21 3.67 -0.51
N VAL A 116 13.70 3.19 0.63
CA VAL A 116 12.28 3.01 0.89
C VAL A 116 11.89 3.82 2.12
N VAL A 117 10.92 4.72 1.96
CA VAL A 117 10.30 5.44 3.06
C VAL A 117 8.84 5.02 3.18
N GLY A 118 8.34 4.93 4.40
CA GLY A 118 6.97 4.52 4.63
C GLY A 118 6.56 4.64 6.09
N THR A 119 5.37 4.12 6.39
CA THR A 119 4.89 4.03 7.76
C THR A 119 5.74 3.06 8.57
N THR A 120 5.71 3.20 9.91
CA THR A 120 6.40 2.27 10.82
C THR A 120 6.04 0.82 10.52
N ALA A 121 4.74 0.49 10.41
CA ALA A 121 4.28 -0.84 10.06
C ALA A 121 4.82 -1.32 8.70
N THR A 122 4.81 -0.47 7.66
CA THR A 122 5.34 -0.84 6.33
C THR A 122 6.83 -1.22 6.43
N VAL A 123 7.64 -0.39 7.09
CA VAL A 123 9.08 -0.61 7.22
C VAL A 123 9.38 -1.84 8.09
N SER A 124 8.70 -2.00 9.23
CA SER A 124 8.91 -3.12 10.15
C SER A 124 8.48 -4.48 9.57
N SER A 125 7.53 -4.50 8.63
CA SER A 125 7.10 -5.74 7.95
C SER A 125 8.23 -6.44 7.16
N GLY A 126 9.23 -5.66 6.73
CA GLY A 126 10.26 -6.09 5.79
C GLY A 126 9.73 -6.48 4.41
N ALA A 127 8.49 -6.11 4.06
CA ALA A 127 7.85 -6.52 2.81
C ALA A 127 8.63 -6.04 1.57
N TYR A 128 9.08 -4.77 1.58
CA TYR A 128 9.88 -4.22 0.49
C TYR A 128 11.24 -4.92 0.36
N ILE A 129 11.95 -5.18 1.47
CA ILE A 129 13.22 -5.94 1.44
C ILE A 129 13.00 -7.31 0.80
N LYS A 130 12.00 -8.06 1.29
CA LYS A 130 11.71 -9.41 0.80
C LYS A 130 11.38 -9.42 -0.69
N GLU A 131 10.58 -8.49 -1.16
CA GLU A 131 10.18 -8.44 -2.58
C GLU A 131 11.32 -7.93 -3.48
N LEU A 132 12.09 -6.92 -3.06
CA LEU A 132 13.25 -6.43 -3.83
C LEU A 132 14.33 -7.49 -3.99
N GLN A 133 14.66 -8.22 -2.92
CA GLN A 133 15.65 -9.29 -2.95
C GLN A 133 15.24 -10.45 -3.87
N ARG A 134 13.93 -10.71 -4.00
CA ARG A 134 13.40 -11.71 -4.94
C ARG A 134 13.51 -11.27 -6.40
N HIS A 135 13.43 -9.98 -6.66
CA HIS A 135 13.38 -9.45 -8.01
C HIS A 135 14.78 -9.16 -8.60
N LYS A 136 15.72 -8.67 -7.78
CA LYS A 136 17.08 -8.33 -8.24
C LYS A 136 18.12 -8.64 -7.16
N SER A 137 19.02 -9.56 -7.46
CA SER A 137 20.18 -9.88 -6.60
C SER A 137 21.18 -8.73 -6.57
N GLY A 138 21.83 -8.50 -5.42
CA GLY A 138 22.90 -7.51 -5.29
C GLY A 138 22.44 -6.06 -5.14
N VAL A 139 21.16 -5.81 -4.85
CA VAL A 139 20.66 -4.48 -4.51
C VAL A 139 20.86 -4.20 -3.03
N GLU A 140 21.44 -3.05 -2.72
CA GLU A 140 21.52 -2.50 -1.37
C GLU A 140 20.24 -1.71 -1.07
N ILE A 141 19.56 -2.08 0.03
CA ILE A 141 18.23 -1.55 0.37
C ILE A 141 18.32 -0.79 1.68
N PHE A 142 17.92 0.48 1.64
CA PHE A 142 17.81 1.35 2.81
C PHE A 142 16.35 1.56 3.13
N GLN A 143 15.95 1.39 4.39
CA GLN A 143 14.58 1.67 4.82
C GLN A 143 14.56 2.66 5.98
N ASN A 144 13.65 3.63 5.93
CA ASN A 144 13.42 4.55 7.03
C ASN A 144 11.93 4.76 7.28
N ALA A 145 11.49 4.62 8.53
CA ALA A 145 10.12 4.91 8.91
C ALA A 145 9.94 6.43 9.07
N CYS A 146 8.91 6.97 8.42
CA CYS A 146 8.57 8.40 8.44
C CYS A 146 7.14 8.60 8.99
N PRO A 147 6.88 8.30 10.29
CA PRO A 147 5.53 8.29 10.84
C PRO A 147 4.83 9.66 10.80
N LEU A 148 5.60 10.75 10.81
CA LEU A 148 5.07 12.12 10.75
C LEU A 148 4.69 12.57 9.33
N LEU A 149 5.11 11.86 8.29
CA LEU A 149 4.83 12.31 6.92
C LEU A 149 3.33 12.24 6.59
N VAL A 150 2.63 11.19 7.03
CA VAL A 150 1.18 11.03 6.81
C VAL A 150 0.39 12.19 7.41
N PRO A 151 0.48 12.49 8.72
CA PRO A 151 -0.29 13.59 9.30
C PRO A 151 0.10 14.95 8.70
N LEU A 152 1.38 15.19 8.37
CA LEU A 152 1.77 16.44 7.70
C LEU A 152 1.09 16.62 6.34
N VAL A 153 0.98 15.56 5.54
CA VAL A 153 0.30 15.60 4.24
C VAL A 153 -1.21 15.79 4.40
N GLU A 154 -1.84 15.06 5.32
CA GLU A 154 -3.29 15.14 5.53
C GLU A 154 -3.74 16.49 6.13
N GLU A 155 -2.89 17.13 6.93
CA GLU A 155 -3.11 18.48 7.50
C GLU A 155 -2.71 19.63 6.54
N GLY A 156 -2.40 19.32 5.28
CA GLY A 156 -2.10 20.33 4.25
C GLY A 156 -0.79 21.10 4.45
N TRP A 157 0.18 20.55 5.19
CA TRP A 157 1.45 21.24 5.45
C TRP A 157 2.35 21.33 4.22
N LEU A 158 2.07 20.56 3.15
CA LEU A 158 2.84 20.62 1.91
C LEU A 158 2.72 21.95 1.16
N ASP A 159 1.70 22.75 1.48
CA ASP A 159 1.43 24.05 0.85
C ASP A 159 1.87 25.24 1.73
N LYS A 160 2.50 24.96 2.89
CA LYS A 160 2.90 26.00 3.86
C LYS A 160 4.38 26.43 3.69
N PRO A 161 4.73 27.70 3.98
CA PRO A 161 6.08 28.24 3.76
C PRO A 161 7.20 27.60 4.62
N GLU A 162 6.87 26.89 5.70
CA GLU A 162 7.81 26.33 6.68
C GLU A 162 8.66 25.15 6.14
N ARG A 163 8.54 24.82 4.85
CA ARG A 163 9.28 23.76 4.13
C ARG A 163 10.81 23.89 4.19
N GLN A 164 11.36 25.03 4.58
CA GLN A 164 12.81 25.32 4.55
C GLN A 164 13.56 25.11 5.87
N ALA A 165 12.90 24.76 6.97
CA ALA A 165 13.58 24.64 8.27
C ALA A 165 13.76 23.17 8.71
N SER A 166 14.72 22.45 8.12
CA SER A 166 15.38 21.29 8.76
C SER A 166 16.53 20.71 7.91
N SER A 167 17.35 21.58 7.32
CA SER A 167 18.69 21.23 6.84
C SER A 167 19.77 21.61 7.86
N GLY A 168 19.53 21.35 9.14
CA GLY A 168 20.47 21.65 10.22
C GLY A 168 20.18 20.81 11.46
N GLY A 169 21.09 19.89 11.76
CA GLY A 169 21.08 18.95 12.88
C GLY A 169 22.06 17.83 12.65
#